data_AF-A0A5E6N7W9-F1
#
_entry.id   AF-A0A5E6N7W9-F1
#
_cell.length_a   1.000
_cell.length_b   1.000
_cell.length_c   1.000
_cell.angle_alpha   90.00
_cell.angle_beta   90.00
_cell.angle_gamma   90.00
#
_symmetry.space_group_name_H-M   'P 1'
#
loop_
_entity.id
_entity.type
_entity.pdbx_description
1 polymer ?
#
loop_
_entity_poly.entity_id
_entity_poly.type
_entity_poly.pdbx_seq_one_letter_code
_entity_poly.pdbx_strand_id
1 'polypeptide(L)'
;MLKRLKTTTLIRHFRHVKKRAKAKKALTRLRTIANKLIRELQRKLPTYSLFETYQKDFLFYQQVLAQQPKDKNKIYSLHEPDVYVIAKGKDHKQYEYGNKVSIVSTKDNNIIVGVVSHDKNIHDSKTLDATITHANSNRTKPIQQAVCDRGYVGVKRL
;
A
#
# COMPACT_ATOMS: atom_id res chain seq x y z
N MET A 1 -1.52 28.80 -12.35
CA MET A 1 -1.10 27.92 -11.23
C MET A 1 -1.14 26.42 -11.60
N LEU A 2 -2.25 25.93 -12.17
CA LEU A 2 -2.45 24.51 -12.52
C LEU A 2 -1.41 23.91 -13.49
N LYS A 3 -1.02 24.63 -14.55
CA LYS A 3 0.01 24.15 -15.50
C LYS A 3 1.34 23.81 -14.82
N ARG A 4 1.82 24.66 -13.90
CA ARG A 4 3.06 24.43 -13.14
C ARG A 4 2.95 23.24 -12.19
N LEU A 5 1.79 23.01 -11.57
CA LEU A 5 1.55 21.84 -10.73
C LEU A 5 1.64 20.55 -11.55
N LYS A 6 0.97 20.49 -12.70
CA LYS A 6 1.05 19.33 -13.62
C LYS A 6 2.48 18.99 -13.99
N THR A 7 3.28 19.98 -14.39
CA THR A 7 4.70 19.80 -14.72
C THR A 7 5.52 19.28 -13.53
N THR A 8 5.25 19.78 -12.32
CA THR A 8 5.93 19.35 -11.09
C THR A 8 5.64 17.89 -10.76
N THR A 9 4.38 17.46 -10.93
CA THR A 9 3.94 16.08 -10.71
C THR A 9 4.57 15.10 -11.69
N LEU A 10 4.76 15.49 -12.95
CA LEU A 10 5.42 14.66 -13.95
C LEU A 10 6.92 14.50 -13.64
N ILE A 11 7.59 15.60 -13.31
CA ILE A 11 9.05 15.62 -13.16
C ILE A 11 9.54 14.89 -11.90
N ARG A 12 8.71 14.79 -10.85
CA ARG A 12 9.11 14.24 -9.54
C ARG A 12 9.60 12.79 -9.59
N HIS A 13 9.22 12.01 -10.62
CA HIS A 13 9.60 10.61 -10.77
C HIS A 13 10.88 10.40 -11.59
N PHE A 14 11.48 11.45 -12.16
CA PHE A 14 12.69 11.30 -12.97
C PHE A 14 13.89 10.86 -12.13
N ARG A 15 14.55 9.79 -12.59
CA ARG A 15 15.70 9.17 -11.91
C ARG A 15 17.05 9.47 -12.55
N HIS A 16 17.05 9.95 -13.79
CA HIS A 16 18.26 10.28 -14.53
C HIS A 16 19.11 11.30 -13.74
N VAL A 17 20.43 11.04 -13.63
CA VAL A 17 21.36 11.81 -12.79
C VAL A 17 21.25 13.32 -13.05
N LYS A 18 21.26 13.74 -14.32
CA LYS A 18 21.11 15.16 -14.73
C LYS A 18 19.76 15.80 -14.35
N LYS A 19 18.71 15.01 -14.14
CA LYS A 19 17.35 15.48 -13.78
C LYS A 19 17.02 15.30 -12.29
N ARG A 20 17.86 14.58 -11.53
CA ARG A 20 17.61 14.25 -10.12
C ARG A 20 17.45 15.48 -9.23
N ALA A 21 18.26 16.52 -9.44
CA ALA A 21 18.13 17.79 -8.72
C ALA A 21 16.79 18.49 -9.00
N LYS A 22 16.32 18.47 -10.26
CA LYS A 22 15.02 19.02 -10.65
C LYS A 22 13.87 18.23 -10.03
N ALA A 23 13.95 16.90 -10.03
CA ALA A 23 12.97 16.04 -9.37
C ALA A 23 12.88 16.30 -7.87
N LYS A 24 14.02 16.45 -7.17
CA LYS A 24 14.05 16.79 -5.74
C LYS A 24 13.39 18.15 -5.47
N LYS A 25 13.73 19.19 -6.24
CA LYS A 25 13.09 20.51 -6.13
C LYS A 25 11.58 20.45 -6.37
N ALA A 26 11.14 19.66 -7.36
CA ALA A 26 9.74 19.44 -7.65
C ALA A 26 9.01 18.80 -6.45
N LEU A 27 9.60 17.76 -5.85
CA LEU A 27 9.04 17.11 -4.66
C LEU A 27 8.94 18.08 -3.47
N THR A 28 10.00 18.85 -3.19
CA THR A 28 9.99 19.87 -2.11
C THR A 28 8.88 20.90 -2.34
N ARG A 29 8.69 21.34 -3.58
CA ARG A 29 7.62 22.29 -3.93
C ARG A 29 6.24 21.69 -3.69
N LEU A 30 6.00 20.44 -4.09
CA LEU A 30 4.73 19.76 -3.82
C LEU A 30 4.44 19.64 -2.32
N ARG A 31 5.45 19.25 -1.52
CA ARG A 31 5.32 19.21 -0.06
C ARG A 31 5.00 20.58 0.54
N THR A 32 5.62 21.64 0.03
CA THR A 32 5.37 23.01 0.49
C THR A 32 3.92 23.43 0.21
N ILE A 33 3.42 23.15 -1.00
CA ILE A 33 2.05 23.47 -1.39
C ILE A 33 1.05 22.69 -0.52
N ALA A 34 1.27 21.39 -0.34
CA ALA A 34 0.39 20.56 0.49
C ALA A 34 0.34 21.05 1.95
N ASN A 35 1.49 21.37 2.55
CA ASN A 35 1.54 21.95 3.89
C ASN A 35 0.79 23.29 3.97
N LYS A 36 0.94 24.16 2.96
CA LYS A 36 0.23 25.44 2.92
C LYS A 36 -1.28 25.25 2.85
N LEU A 37 -1.75 24.30 2.02
CA LEU A 37 -3.17 23.98 1.90
C LEU A 37 -3.75 23.45 3.21
N ILE A 38 -3.07 22.53 3.89
CA ILE A 38 -3.50 22.01 5.19
C ILE A 38 -3.63 23.15 6.21
N ARG A 39 -2.61 24.01 6.34
CA ARG A 39 -2.64 25.16 7.25
C ARG A 39 -3.70 26.19 6.89
N GLU A 40 -4.02 26.33 5.60
CA GLU A 40 -5.08 27.23 5.16
C GLU A 40 -6.47 26.68 5.52
N LEU A 41 -6.71 25.39 5.28
CA LEU A 41 -7.96 24.73 5.67
C LEU A 41 -8.17 24.77 7.18
N GLN A 42 -7.13 24.50 7.97
CA GLN A 42 -7.19 24.60 9.44
C GLN A 42 -7.51 26.00 9.96
N ARG A 43 -7.17 27.06 9.22
CA ARG A 43 -7.49 28.44 9.62
C ARG A 43 -8.87 28.90 9.17
N LYS A 44 -9.38 28.35 8.06
CA LYS A 44 -10.63 28.79 7.44
C LYS A 44 -11.84 27.98 7.90
N LEU A 45 -11.65 26.72 8.30
CA LEU A 45 -12.75 25.87 8.74
C LEU A 45 -13.12 26.18 10.20
N PRO A 46 -14.41 26.10 10.56
CA PRO A 46 -14.85 26.22 11.95
C PRO A 46 -14.20 25.16 12.84
N THR A 47 -13.85 25.55 14.07
CA THR A 47 -13.19 24.66 15.04
C THR A 47 -13.98 23.37 15.26
N TYR A 48 -15.31 23.46 15.38
CA TYR A 48 -16.18 22.30 15.53
C TYR A 48 -16.00 21.28 14.39
N SER A 49 -16.04 21.71 13.12
CA SER A 49 -15.86 20.83 11.97
C SER A 49 -14.45 20.20 11.91
N LEU A 50 -13.43 20.95 12.34
CA LEU A 50 -12.06 20.43 12.39
C LEU A 50 -11.91 19.27 13.38
N PHE A 51 -12.58 19.34 14.53
CA PHE A 51 -12.50 18.31 15.57
C PHE A 51 -13.48 17.15 15.34
N GLU A 52 -14.73 17.44 15.01
CA GLU A 52 -15.76 16.39 14.93
C GLU A 52 -15.77 15.68 13.57
N THR A 53 -15.54 16.42 12.47
CA THR A 53 -15.72 15.89 11.11
C THR A 53 -14.39 15.47 10.49
N TYR A 54 -13.37 16.33 10.53
CA TYR A 54 -12.17 16.17 9.71
C TYR A 54 -10.91 15.79 10.50
N GLN A 55 -11.00 15.58 11.81
CA GLN A 55 -9.83 15.35 12.65
C GLN A 55 -9.00 14.16 12.15
N LYS A 56 -9.66 13.04 11.81
CA LYS A 56 -9.00 11.84 11.29
C LYS A 56 -8.25 12.12 9.99
N ASP A 57 -8.87 12.86 9.06
CA ASP A 57 -8.25 13.20 7.78
C ASP A 57 -7.05 14.12 7.95
N PHE A 58 -7.16 15.13 8.82
CA PHE A 58 -6.03 16.03 9.10
C PHE A 58 -4.86 15.29 9.72
N LEU A 59 -5.10 14.43 10.72
CA LEU A 59 -4.06 13.58 11.31
C LEU A 59 -3.41 12.69 10.26
N PHE A 60 -4.22 12.04 9.41
CA PHE A 60 -3.73 11.19 8.33
C PHE A 60 -2.86 11.96 7.32
N TYR A 61 -3.31 13.12 6.81
CA TYR A 61 -2.53 13.91 5.87
C TYR A 61 -1.26 14.50 6.49
N GLN A 62 -1.31 14.91 7.75
CA GLN A 62 -0.13 15.38 8.48
C GLN A 62 0.89 14.24 8.65
N GLN A 63 0.44 13.04 9.00
CA GLN A 63 1.28 11.85 9.07
C GLN A 63 1.96 11.58 7.71
N VAL A 64 1.19 11.61 6.61
CA VAL A 64 1.72 11.42 5.24
C VAL A 64 2.80 12.44 4.90
N LEU A 65 2.61 13.72 5.24
CA LEU A 65 3.56 14.78 4.95
C LEU A 65 4.85 14.69 5.80
N ALA A 66 4.75 14.19 7.03
CA ALA A 66 5.86 14.05 7.96
C ALA A 66 6.84 12.92 7.58
N GLN A 67 6.39 11.90 6.82
CA GLN A 67 7.18 10.72 6.47
C GLN A 67 8.52 11.04 5.81
N GLN A 68 9.60 10.41 6.28
CA GLN A 68 10.94 10.52 5.73
C GLN A 68 11.33 9.30 4.87
N PRO A 69 12.38 9.41 4.03
CA PRO A 69 12.82 8.31 3.18
C PRO A 69 13.23 7.02 3.91
N LYS A 70 13.62 7.09 5.18
CA LYS A 70 14.07 5.93 5.97
C LYS A 70 13.03 5.37 6.95
N ASP A 71 11.84 5.97 7.01
CA ASP A 71 10.81 5.53 7.94
C ASP A 71 10.29 4.14 7.60
N LYS A 72 9.83 3.42 8.62
CA LYS A 72 9.13 2.14 8.47
C LYS A 72 7.62 2.39 8.40
N ASN A 73 6.85 1.40 7.94
CA ASN A 73 5.37 1.42 7.91
C ASN A 73 4.80 2.67 7.22
N LYS A 74 5.28 2.93 6.00
CA LYS A 74 4.87 4.12 5.26
C LYS A 74 3.49 3.97 4.65
N ILE A 75 2.78 5.08 4.59
CA ILE A 75 1.55 5.25 3.83
C ILE A 75 1.94 5.50 2.37
N TYR A 76 1.59 4.55 1.50
CA TYR A 76 1.90 4.60 0.06
C TYR A 76 0.73 5.11 -0.80
N SER A 77 -0.50 5.00 -0.30
CA SER A 77 -1.72 5.49 -0.96
C SER A 77 -2.56 6.30 0.03
N LEU A 78 -3.14 7.41 -0.44
CA LEU A 78 -4.10 8.18 0.35
C LEU A 78 -5.49 7.51 0.38
N HIS A 79 -5.80 6.70 -0.64
CA HIS A 79 -7.10 6.04 -0.77
C HIS A 79 -7.11 4.65 -0.15
N GLU A 80 -5.95 4.02 -0.03
CA GLU A 80 -5.79 2.66 0.48
C GLU A 80 -4.61 2.62 1.48
N PRO A 81 -4.82 3.03 2.75
CA PRO A 81 -3.75 3.15 3.74
C PRO A 81 -3.03 1.81 4.05
N ASP A 82 -3.73 0.69 3.89
CA ASP A 82 -3.23 -0.65 4.20
C ASP A 82 -2.30 -1.23 3.11
N VAL A 83 -2.14 -0.51 1.99
CA VAL A 83 -1.24 -0.91 0.92
C VAL A 83 0.21 -0.82 1.37
N TYR A 84 0.95 -1.91 1.18
CA TYR A 84 2.39 -1.95 1.35
C TYR A 84 3.13 -2.08 0.02
N VAL A 85 4.44 -1.90 0.08
CA VAL A 85 5.34 -2.00 -1.07
C VAL A 85 6.02 -3.37 -1.13
N ILE A 86 6.06 -3.96 -2.32
CA ILE A 86 6.75 -5.21 -2.63
C ILE A 86 7.83 -4.91 -3.67
N ALA A 87 9.09 -5.20 -3.34
CA ALA A 87 10.20 -5.03 -4.28
C ALA A 87 10.19 -6.18 -5.30
N LYS A 88 10.19 -5.86 -6.59
CA LYS A 88 10.15 -6.85 -7.69
C LYS A 88 11.51 -7.21 -8.26
N GLY A 89 12.55 -6.45 -7.93
CA GLY A 89 13.90 -6.66 -8.47
C GLY A 89 14.04 -6.36 -9.97
N LYS A 90 13.00 -5.85 -10.63
CA LYS A 90 13.02 -5.50 -12.06
C LYS A 90 13.41 -4.03 -12.24
N ASP A 91 14.30 -3.73 -13.18
CA ASP A 91 14.76 -2.35 -13.41
C ASP A 91 13.63 -1.43 -13.90
N HIS A 92 12.83 -1.91 -14.85
CA HIS A 92 11.68 -1.17 -15.41
C HIS A 92 10.48 -1.05 -14.45
N LYS A 93 10.39 -1.90 -13.41
CA LYS A 93 9.32 -1.88 -12.38
C LYS A 93 9.86 -2.40 -11.05
N GLN A 94 10.49 -1.52 -10.28
CA GLN A 94 11.16 -1.91 -9.03
C GLN A 94 10.21 -2.27 -7.90
N TYR A 95 9.02 -1.67 -7.89
CA TYR A 95 8.06 -1.79 -6.80
C TYR A 95 6.66 -2.10 -7.32
N GLU A 96 5.95 -2.93 -6.58
CA GLU A 96 4.51 -3.10 -6.65
C GLU A 96 3.90 -2.56 -5.36
N TYR A 97 2.78 -1.87 -5.50
CA TYR A 97 2.00 -1.36 -4.39
C TYR A 97 0.70 -2.15 -4.39
N GLY A 98 0.41 -2.83 -3.29
CA GLY A 98 -0.83 -3.55 -3.11
C GLY A 98 -0.86 -4.26 -1.78
N ASN A 99 -2.04 -4.77 -1.44
CA ASN A 99 -2.21 -5.73 -0.38
C ASN A 99 -2.23 -7.15 -0.98
N LYS A 100 -1.53 -8.09 -0.36
CA LYS A 100 -1.50 -9.49 -0.79
C LYS A 100 -2.76 -10.18 -0.31
N VAL A 101 -3.34 -10.96 -1.20
CA VAL A 101 -4.51 -11.78 -0.90
C VAL A 101 -4.21 -13.21 -1.34
N SER A 102 -4.58 -14.15 -0.49
CA SER A 102 -4.57 -15.57 -0.79
C SER A 102 -5.98 -16.05 -1.02
N ILE A 103 -6.20 -16.77 -2.11
CA ILE A 103 -7.51 -17.29 -2.51
C ILE A 103 -7.38 -18.80 -2.65
N VAL A 104 -8.35 -19.52 -2.08
CA VAL A 104 -8.48 -20.97 -2.23
C VAL A 104 -9.72 -21.25 -3.06
N SER A 105 -9.53 -21.95 -4.17
CA SER A 105 -10.63 -22.47 -4.97
C SER A 105 -10.62 -24.00 -5.01
N THR A 106 -11.78 -24.59 -5.28
CA THR A 106 -11.86 -26.03 -5.60
C THR A 106 -11.21 -26.29 -6.94
N LYS A 107 -10.44 -27.38 -7.06
CA LYS A 107 -9.71 -27.76 -8.27
C LYS A 107 -10.61 -27.84 -9.52
N ASP A 108 -11.76 -28.51 -9.41
CA ASP A 108 -12.55 -28.87 -10.61
C ASP A 108 -13.55 -27.78 -11.01
N ASN A 109 -14.19 -27.13 -10.01
CA ASN A 109 -15.29 -26.19 -10.25
C ASN A 109 -14.91 -24.72 -10.02
N ASN A 110 -13.66 -24.43 -9.62
CA ASN A 110 -13.18 -23.08 -9.30
C ASN A 110 -14.01 -22.31 -8.25
N ILE A 111 -14.76 -23.00 -7.40
CA ILE A 111 -15.54 -22.39 -6.31
C ILE A 111 -14.58 -21.88 -5.25
N ILE A 112 -14.66 -20.59 -4.92
CA ILE A 112 -13.85 -19.99 -3.86
C ILE A 112 -14.36 -20.46 -2.50
N VAL A 113 -13.50 -21.09 -1.72
CA VAL A 113 -13.81 -21.65 -0.39
C VAL A 113 -13.08 -20.93 0.75
N GLY A 114 -12.12 -20.07 0.41
CA GLY A 114 -11.42 -19.25 1.40
C GLY A 114 -10.71 -18.07 0.74
N VAL A 115 -10.71 -16.94 1.45
CA VAL A 115 -10.00 -15.72 1.07
C VAL A 115 -9.37 -15.15 2.32
N VAL A 116 -8.07 -14.87 2.25
CA VAL A 116 -7.33 -14.26 3.36
C VAL A 116 -6.57 -13.05 2.83
N SER A 117 -6.83 -11.88 3.43
CA SER A 117 -6.04 -10.68 3.22
C SER A 117 -4.88 -10.64 4.21
N HIS A 118 -3.71 -10.18 3.76
CA HIS A 118 -2.50 -10.16 4.58
C HIS A 118 -2.04 -8.73 4.85
N ASP A 119 -2.45 -8.14 5.97
CA ASP A 119 -2.16 -6.75 6.36
C ASP A 119 -0.68 -6.37 6.39
N LYS A 120 0.21 -7.38 6.47
CA LYS A 120 1.66 -7.20 6.48
C LYS A 120 2.27 -7.89 5.27
N ASN A 121 3.37 -7.31 4.78
CA ASN A 121 4.19 -7.94 3.75
C ASN A 121 4.95 -9.16 4.32
N ILE A 122 4.24 -10.27 4.48
CA ILE A 122 4.78 -11.57 4.85
C ILE A 122 5.17 -12.36 3.60
N HIS A 123 6.22 -13.17 3.73
CA HIS A 123 6.67 -14.03 2.62
C HIS A 123 5.58 -15.05 2.26
N ASP A 124 5.40 -15.30 0.97
CA ASP A 124 4.31 -16.13 0.42
C ASP A 124 4.24 -17.51 1.05
N SER A 125 5.39 -18.16 1.26
CA SER A 125 5.47 -19.46 1.92
C SER A 125 4.91 -19.50 3.35
N LYS A 126 4.76 -18.35 4.02
CA LYS A 126 4.19 -18.26 5.37
C LYS A 126 2.68 -17.99 5.38
N THR A 127 2.08 -17.71 4.22
CA THR A 127 0.66 -17.37 4.09
C THR A 127 -0.24 -18.59 3.94
N LEU A 128 0.32 -19.74 3.53
CA LEU A 128 -0.45 -20.94 3.19
C LEU A 128 -1.23 -21.49 4.39
N ASP A 129 -0.64 -21.49 5.58
CA ASP A 129 -1.26 -22.04 6.80
C ASP A 129 -2.55 -21.28 7.19
N ALA A 130 -2.47 -19.95 7.26
CA ALA A 130 -3.63 -19.10 7.51
C ALA A 130 -4.71 -19.29 6.43
N THR A 131 -4.28 -19.44 5.19
CA THR A 131 -5.15 -19.63 4.03
C THR A 131 -5.92 -20.95 4.08
N ILE A 132 -5.24 -22.07 4.38
CA ILE A 132 -5.86 -23.39 4.52
C ILE A 132 -6.76 -23.44 5.75
N THR A 133 -6.34 -22.82 6.86
CA THR A 133 -7.14 -22.75 8.09
C THR A 133 -8.48 -22.05 7.83
N HIS A 134 -8.45 -20.88 7.18
CA HIS A 134 -9.66 -20.16 6.79
C HIS A 134 -10.53 -20.93 5.78
N ALA A 135 -9.92 -21.64 4.83
CA ALA A 135 -10.69 -22.45 3.90
C ALA A 135 -11.36 -23.66 4.58
N ASN A 136 -10.70 -24.27 5.57
CA ASN A 136 -11.25 -25.39 6.35
C ASN A 136 -12.37 -24.93 7.29
N SER A 137 -12.33 -23.71 7.84
CA SER A 137 -13.42 -23.22 8.68
C SER A 137 -14.75 -23.08 7.92
N ASN A 138 -14.69 -22.95 6.60
CA ASN A 138 -15.87 -22.86 5.72
C ASN A 138 -16.33 -24.23 5.19
N ARG A 139 -15.74 -25.34 5.66
CA ARG A 139 -15.96 -26.68 5.12
C ARG A 139 -16.15 -27.71 6.22
N THR A 140 -17.02 -28.68 5.99
CA THR A 140 -17.17 -29.85 6.88
C THR A 140 -16.08 -30.90 6.63
N LYS A 141 -15.65 -31.05 5.37
CA LYS A 141 -14.57 -31.98 4.99
C LYS A 141 -13.25 -31.22 4.85
N PRO A 142 -12.21 -31.58 5.64
CA PRO A 142 -10.93 -30.87 5.60
C PRO A 142 -10.23 -31.05 4.25
N ILE A 143 -9.46 -30.04 3.86
CA ILE A 143 -8.60 -30.07 2.69
C ILE A 143 -7.45 -31.04 2.95
N GLN A 144 -7.34 -32.10 2.14
CA GLN A 144 -6.28 -33.10 2.25
C GLN A 144 -5.06 -32.76 1.38
N GLN A 145 -5.28 -32.13 0.23
CA GLN A 145 -4.24 -31.77 -0.71
C GLN A 145 -4.51 -30.38 -1.28
N ALA A 146 -3.48 -29.53 -1.27
CA ALA A 146 -3.48 -28.23 -1.92
C ALA A 146 -2.57 -28.29 -3.15
N VAL A 147 -3.02 -27.73 -4.27
CA VAL A 147 -2.22 -27.55 -5.48
C VAL A 147 -1.81 -26.08 -5.53
N CYS A 148 -0.51 -25.83 -5.48
CA CYS A 148 0.05 -24.49 -5.36
C CYS A 148 1.17 -24.28 -6.39
N ASP A 149 1.42 -23.02 -6.74
CA ASP A 149 2.61 -22.66 -7.53
C ASP A 149 3.91 -23.03 -6.79
N ARG A 150 4.99 -23.19 -7.56
CA ARG A 150 6.31 -23.54 -7.04
C ARG A 150 6.86 -22.55 -5.99
N GLY A 151 6.40 -21.30 -6.00
CA GLY A 151 6.78 -20.29 -4.99
C GLY A 151 5.92 -20.31 -3.71
N TYR A 152 4.80 -21.06 -3.73
CA TYR A 152 3.75 -21.05 -2.72
C TYR A 152 3.68 -22.38 -1.95
N VAL A 153 4.85 -22.99 -1.70
CA VAL A 153 4.99 -24.37 -1.18
C VAL A 153 4.62 -24.49 0.32
N GLY A 154 4.46 -23.38 1.02
CA GLY A 154 4.31 -23.38 2.48
C GLY A 154 5.64 -23.47 3.23
N VAL A 155 5.57 -23.54 4.55
CA VAL A 155 6.75 -23.78 5.41
C VAL A 155 7.02 -25.29 5.43
N LYS A 156 8.25 -25.69 5.09
CA LYS A 156 8.68 -27.09 5.24
C LYS A 156 8.63 -27.43 6.72
N ARG A 157 7.78 -28.40 7.11
CA ARG A 157 7.73 -28.89 8.50
C ARG A 157 9.12 -29.46 8.83
N LEU A 158 9.78 -28.91 9.85
CA LEU A 158 11.03 -29.46 10.41
C LEU A 158 10.72 -30.73 11.20
#